data_AF-A0A2E5G9H0-F1
#
_entry.id   AF-A0A2E5G9H0-F1
#
_cell.length_a   1.000
_cell.length_b   1.000
_cell.length_c   1.000
_cell.angle_alpha   90.00
_cell.angle_beta   90.00
_cell.angle_gamma   90.00
#
_symmetry.space_group_name_H-M   'P 1'
#
loop_
_entity.id
_entity.type
_entity.pdbx_description
1 polymer ?
#
loop_
_entity_poly.entity_id
_entity_poly.type
_entity_poly.pdbx_seq_one_letter_code
_entity_poly.pdbx_strand_id
1 'polypeptide(L)'
;MTLLFQVKLQHQCLWLLTNILKRQTREESKLLKKNHLFLNNKKLIDSIFKNGKYFKEYPLLVRFLQVNEAKDFNFLISIKKKCLPKAVDRNKTKRLMRDSVREFVAGHKNKISEKKKKISYCNYLQ
;
A
#
# COMPACT_ATOMS: atom_id res chain seq x y z
N MET A 1 -23.49 -18.19 44.13
CA MET A 1 -22.09 -18.46 43.75
C MET A 1 -21.91 -19.00 42.33
N THR A 2 -22.94 -19.62 41.72
CA THR A 2 -22.91 -20.12 40.33
C THR A 2 -23.02 -19.02 39.26
N LEU A 3 -23.83 -17.98 39.50
CA LEU A 3 -24.01 -16.86 38.57
C LEU A 3 -22.74 -16.02 38.36
N LEU A 4 -21.96 -15.79 39.43
CA LEU A 4 -20.68 -15.07 39.36
C LEU A 4 -19.62 -15.83 38.52
N PHE A 5 -19.65 -17.16 38.56
CA PHE A 5 -18.75 -18.00 37.77
C PHE A 5 -19.10 -17.99 36.28
N GLN A 6 -20.40 -18.03 35.95
CA GLN A 6 -20.92 -17.91 34.59
C GLN A 6 -20.57 -16.55 33.95
N VAL A 7 -20.75 -15.44 34.67
CA VAL A 7 -20.40 -14.09 34.19
C VAL A 7 -18.89 -13.95 33.96
N LYS A 8 -18.06 -14.53 34.85
CA LYS A 8 -16.60 -14.51 34.70
C LYS A 8 -16.12 -15.33 33.49
N LEU A 9 -16.75 -16.47 33.23
CA LEU A 9 -16.49 -17.30 32.05
C LEU A 9 -16.92 -16.60 30.76
N GLN A 10 -18.08 -15.92 30.76
CA GLN A 10 -18.55 -15.13 29.61
C GLN A 10 -17.63 -13.96 29.29
N HIS A 11 -17.14 -13.22 30.29
CA HIS A 11 -16.17 -12.14 30.08
C HIS A 11 -14.82 -12.67 29.55
N GLN A 12 -14.36 -13.82 30.05
CA GLN A 12 -13.14 -14.47 29.54
C GLN A 12 -13.30 -14.92 28.09
N CYS A 13 -14.45 -15.49 27.72
CA CYS A 13 -14.77 -15.85 26.34
C CYS A 13 -14.87 -14.63 25.43
N LEU A 14 -15.52 -13.54 25.87
CA LEU A 14 -15.61 -12.29 25.11
C LEU A 14 -14.22 -11.66 24.90
N TRP A 15 -13.36 -11.72 25.92
CA TRP A 15 -11.98 -11.26 25.84
C TRP A 15 -11.12 -12.13 24.91
N LEU A 16 -11.29 -13.46 24.94
CA LEU A 16 -10.64 -14.37 24.01
C LEU A 16 -11.09 -14.13 22.56
N LEU A 17 -12.39 -13.96 22.31
CA LEU A 17 -12.94 -13.66 20.99
C LEU A 17 -12.44 -12.32 20.45
N THR A 18 -12.44 -11.27 21.28
CA THR A 18 -11.89 -9.96 20.88
C THR A 18 -10.38 -10.00 20.63
N ASN A 19 -9.62 -10.81 21.37
CA ASN A 19 -8.20 -11.00 21.12
C ASN A 19 -7.89 -11.87 19.90
N ILE A 20 -8.72 -12.87 19.62
CA ILE A 20 -8.64 -13.69 18.40
C ILE A 20 -8.94 -12.81 17.19
N LEU A 21 -10.01 -12.01 17.22
CA LEU A 21 -10.35 -11.05 16.15
C LEU A 21 -9.27 -9.95 16.00
N LYS A 22 -8.72 -9.43 17.11
CA LYS A 22 -7.57 -8.51 17.08
C LYS A 22 -6.28 -9.17 16.56
N ARG A 23 -6.08 -10.47 16.77
CA ARG A 23 -4.97 -11.25 16.18
C ARG A 23 -5.20 -11.49 14.70
N GLN A 24 -6.41 -11.85 14.29
CA GLN A 24 -6.80 -12.06 12.90
C GLN A 24 -6.52 -10.79 12.07
N THR A 25 -6.99 -9.64 12.53
CA THR A 25 -6.73 -8.33 11.89
C THR A 25 -5.25 -7.92 11.93
N ARG A 26 -4.49 -8.33 12.96
CA ARG A 26 -3.03 -8.10 13.05
C ARG A 26 -2.23 -8.99 12.09
N GLU A 27 -2.66 -10.22 11.86
CA GLU A 27 -2.05 -11.13 10.89
C GLU A 27 -2.45 -10.78 9.46
N GLU A 28 -3.71 -10.42 9.19
CA GLU A 28 -4.14 -9.85 7.90
C GLU A 28 -3.40 -8.55 7.59
N SER A 29 -3.20 -7.67 8.57
CA SER A 29 -2.40 -6.45 8.40
C SER A 29 -0.90 -6.73 8.25
N LYS A 30 -0.37 -7.84 8.80
CA LYS A 30 1.01 -8.30 8.55
C LYS A 30 1.16 -8.94 7.17
N LEU A 31 0.17 -9.71 6.72
CA LEU A 31 0.08 -10.25 5.37
C LEU A 31 -0.01 -9.07 4.39
N LEU A 32 -0.86 -8.07 4.66
CA LEU A 32 -0.90 -6.77 3.95
C LEU A 32 0.43 -6.00 3.97
N LYS A 33 1.21 -6.10 5.04
CA LYS A 33 2.55 -5.48 5.16
C LYS A 33 3.64 -6.22 4.38
N LYS A 34 3.43 -7.48 4.01
CA LYS A 34 4.38 -8.29 3.22
C LYS A 34 4.31 -7.99 1.72
N ASN A 35 3.38 -7.14 1.27
CA ASN A 35 2.78 -7.25 -0.05
C ASN A 35 3.44 -6.50 -1.20
N HIS A 36 3.53 -7.24 -2.31
CA HIS A 36 3.43 -6.96 -3.75
C HIS A 36 3.07 -5.54 -4.25
N LEU A 37 2.46 -4.68 -3.43
CA LEU A 37 2.03 -3.35 -3.82
C LEU A 37 3.19 -2.43 -4.23
N PHE A 38 4.37 -2.60 -3.63
CA PHE A 38 5.55 -1.81 -4.00
C PHE A 38 6.54 -2.64 -4.83
N LEU A 39 6.99 -2.07 -5.95
CA LEU A 39 7.94 -2.72 -6.86
C LEU A 39 9.35 -2.74 -6.25
N ASN A 40 9.92 -3.95 -6.15
CA ASN A 40 11.30 -4.17 -5.77
C ASN A 40 12.16 -4.78 -6.91
N ASN A 41 11.53 -5.29 -7.98
CA ASN A 41 12.23 -5.98 -9.06
C ASN A 41 12.89 -4.99 -10.04
N LYS A 42 14.23 -5.00 -10.10
CA LYS A 42 15.02 -4.14 -10.98
C LYS A 42 14.64 -4.27 -12.46
N LYS A 43 14.41 -5.47 -12.98
CA LYS A 43 14.07 -5.69 -14.40
C LYS A 43 12.77 -4.98 -14.80
N LEU A 44 11.76 -5.02 -13.93
CA LEU A 44 10.49 -4.34 -14.14
C LEU A 44 10.65 -2.82 -14.06
N ILE A 45 11.43 -2.34 -13.09
CA ILE A 45 11.72 -0.92 -12.92
C ILE A 45 12.41 -0.37 -14.17
N ASP A 46 13.46 -1.05 -14.64
CA ASP A 46 14.20 -0.66 -15.85
C ASP A 46 13.29 -0.67 -17.09
N SER A 47 12.40 -1.66 -17.22
CA SER A 47 11.41 -1.72 -18.30
C SER A 47 10.43 -0.54 -18.26
N ILE A 48 9.97 -0.14 -17.07
CA ILE A 48 9.11 1.04 -16.90
C ILE A 48 9.85 2.30 -17.34
N PHE A 49 11.11 2.48 -16.91
CA PHE A 49 11.89 3.67 -17.29
C PHE A 49 12.22 3.74 -18.79
N LYS A 50 12.41 2.59 -19.45
CA LYS A 50 12.69 2.52 -20.89
C LYS A 50 11.43 2.66 -21.75
N ASN A 51 10.39 1.87 -21.46
CA ASN A 51 9.23 1.69 -22.34
C ASN A 51 7.97 2.41 -21.85
N GLY A 52 7.97 2.92 -20.61
CA GLY A 52 6.80 3.50 -19.98
C GLY A 52 6.47 4.90 -20.51
N LYS A 53 5.18 5.14 -20.72
CA LYS A 53 4.64 6.48 -21.01
C LYS A 53 4.72 7.32 -19.74
N TYR A 54 4.83 8.64 -19.90
CA TYR A 54 4.85 9.56 -18.77
C TYR A 54 3.94 10.76 -18.99
N PHE A 55 3.45 11.33 -17.90
CA PHE A 55 2.85 12.65 -17.87
C PHE A 55 3.41 13.42 -16.68
N LYS A 56 3.48 14.74 -16.82
CA LYS A 56 4.10 15.63 -15.85
C LYS A 56 3.08 16.66 -15.44
N GLU A 57 2.73 16.67 -14.17
CA GLU A 57 1.84 17.65 -13.56
C GLU A 57 2.54 18.20 -12.33
N TYR A 58 2.92 19.47 -12.33
CA TYR A 58 3.72 20.02 -11.25
C TYR A 58 3.00 19.81 -9.90
N PRO A 59 3.67 19.23 -8.88
CA PRO A 59 5.12 18.99 -8.78
C PRO A 59 5.57 17.55 -9.10
N LEU A 60 4.68 16.72 -9.63
CA LEU A 60 4.82 15.28 -9.86
C LEU A 60 5.08 14.93 -11.33
N LEU A 61 5.73 13.79 -11.55
CA LEU A 61 5.83 13.12 -12.84
C LEU A 61 5.44 11.67 -12.67
N VAL A 62 4.47 11.25 -13.45
CA VAL A 62 3.98 9.90 -13.41
C VAL A 62 4.50 9.13 -14.59
N ARG A 63 5.06 7.94 -14.35
CA ARG A 63 5.52 7.03 -15.41
C ARG A 63 4.87 5.68 -15.26
N PHE A 64 4.14 5.24 -16.27
CA PHE A 64 3.34 4.03 -16.23
C PHE A 64 3.61 3.13 -17.44
N LEU A 65 3.54 1.83 -17.20
CA LEU A 65 3.62 0.80 -18.21
C LEU A 65 2.46 -0.17 -17.98
N GLN A 66 1.66 -0.40 -19.01
CA GLN A 66 0.58 -1.38 -18.95
C GLN A 66 1.17 -2.76 -19.25
N VAL A 67 0.97 -3.70 -18.34
CA VAL A 67 1.40 -5.09 -18.49
C VAL A 67 0.14 -5.95 -18.58
N ASN A 68 -0.03 -6.68 -19.67
CA ASN A 68 -1.28 -7.38 -20.01
C ASN A 68 -1.66 -8.48 -18.99
N GLU A 69 -0.67 -9.05 -18.31
CA GLU A 69 -0.83 -10.19 -17.39
C GLU A 69 -0.88 -9.80 -15.91
N ALA A 70 -0.68 -8.51 -15.59
CA ALA A 70 -0.65 -8.08 -14.19
C ALA A 70 -2.08 -7.93 -13.65
N LYS A 71 -2.49 -8.88 -12.80
CA LYS A 71 -3.73 -8.78 -11.98
C LYS A 71 -3.65 -7.68 -10.92
N ASP A 72 -2.43 -7.31 -10.53
CA ASP A 72 -2.16 -6.41 -9.42
C ASP A 72 -1.54 -5.08 -9.85
N PHE A 73 -1.88 -4.04 -9.09
CA PHE A 73 -1.27 -2.73 -9.19
C PHE A 73 -0.01 -2.73 -8.33
N ASN A 74 1.13 -2.43 -8.95
CA ASN A 74 2.37 -2.23 -8.23
C ASN A 74 2.76 -0.75 -8.35
N PHE A 75 3.52 -0.23 -7.39
CA PHE A 75 3.89 1.18 -7.31
C PHE A 75 5.36 1.34 -6.96
N LEU A 76 6.00 2.39 -7.48
CA LEU A 76 7.35 2.80 -7.09
C LEU A 76 7.34 4.30 -6.86
N ILE A 77 7.94 4.74 -5.76
CA ILE A 77 8.08 6.16 -5.44
C ILE A 77 9.56 6.51 -5.37
N SER A 78 10.00 7.29 -6.35
CA SER A 78 11.34 7.88 -6.37
C SER A 78 11.28 9.38 -6.12
N ILE A 79 12.31 9.86 -5.43
CA ILE A 79 12.52 11.28 -5.14
C ILE A 79 14.00 11.55 -5.37
N LYS A 80 14.30 12.61 -6.10
CA LYS A 80 15.66 13.08 -6.31
C LYS A 80 16.31 13.59 -5.03
N LYS A 81 17.63 13.43 -4.97
CA LYS A 81 18.47 14.10 -3.97
C LYS A 81 18.42 15.63 -4.08
N LYS A 82 18.37 16.19 -5.30
CA LYS A 82 18.40 17.66 -5.50
C LYS A 82 17.15 18.40 -5.00
N CYS A 83 15.97 17.75 -4.99
CA CYS A 83 14.74 18.38 -4.49
C CYS A 83 14.68 18.37 -2.96
N LEU A 84 15.14 17.28 -2.34
CA LEU A 84 15.13 17.11 -0.88
C LEU A 84 16.52 16.62 -0.44
N PRO A 85 17.45 17.54 -0.10
CA PRO A 85 18.83 17.17 0.22
C PRO A 85 18.93 16.43 1.56
N LYS A 86 18.06 16.73 2.53
CA LYS A 86 18.00 16.04 3.81
C LYS A 86 17.39 14.65 3.66
N ALA A 87 18.07 13.64 4.19
CA ALA A 87 17.61 12.24 4.14
C ALA A 87 16.30 12.03 4.89
N VAL A 88 16.14 12.71 6.03
CA VAL A 88 14.94 12.67 6.87
C VAL A 88 13.72 13.15 6.08
N ASP A 89 13.84 14.28 5.38
CA ASP A 89 12.74 14.84 4.58
C ASP A 89 12.35 13.93 3.42
N ARG A 90 13.33 13.39 2.68
CA ARG A 90 13.05 12.39 1.62
C ARG A 90 12.25 11.20 2.16
N ASN A 91 12.66 10.68 3.31
CA ASN A 91 12.03 9.52 3.93
C ASN A 91 10.61 9.85 4.39
N LYS A 92 10.41 11.04 4.98
CA LYS A 92 9.10 11.55 5.39
C LYS A 92 8.17 11.68 4.18
N THR A 93 8.62 12.33 3.10
CA THR A 93 7.83 12.49 1.87
C THR A 93 7.47 11.15 1.24
N LYS A 94 8.45 10.23 1.09
CA LYS A 94 8.17 8.87 0.58
C LYS A 94 7.19 8.12 1.48
N ARG A 95 7.25 8.30 2.81
CA ARG A 95 6.33 7.66 3.76
C ARG A 95 4.92 8.18 3.56
N LEU A 96 4.72 9.50 3.54
CA LEU A 96 3.41 10.11 3.29
C LEU A 96 2.80 9.64 1.95
N MET A 97 3.60 9.62 0.88
CA MET A 97 3.13 9.13 -0.42
C MET A 97 2.74 7.65 -0.40
N ARG A 98 3.52 6.79 0.27
CA ARG A 98 3.18 5.37 0.43
C ARG A 98 1.89 5.18 1.23
N ASP A 99 1.66 6.02 2.23
CA ASP A 99 0.46 5.97 3.06
C ASP A 99 -0.78 6.34 2.23
N SER A 100 -0.70 7.43 1.45
CA SER A 100 -1.76 7.83 0.51
C SER A 100 -2.03 6.77 -0.57
N VAL A 101 -0.99 6.13 -1.11
CA VAL A 101 -1.17 5.03 -2.09
C VAL A 101 -1.87 3.83 -1.45
N ARG A 102 -1.52 3.47 -0.22
CA ARG A 102 -2.17 2.38 0.51
C ARG A 102 -3.65 2.66 0.74
N GLU A 103 -3.98 3.88 1.16
CA GLU A 103 -5.36 4.33 1.35
C GLU A 103 -6.14 4.35 0.02
N PHE A 104 -5.54 4.90 -1.03
CA PHE A 104 -6.12 4.93 -2.37
C PHE A 104 -6.47 3.52 -2.87
N VAL A 105 -5.53 2.58 -2.75
CA VAL A 105 -5.70 1.19 -3.19
C VAL A 105 -6.74 0.48 -2.33
N ALA A 106 -6.76 0.70 -1.02
CA ALA A 106 -7.79 0.15 -0.14
C ALA A 106 -9.19 0.63 -0.52
N GLY A 107 -9.35 1.94 -0.79
CA GLY A 107 -10.62 2.51 -1.24
C GLY A 107 -11.04 2.05 -2.65
N HIS A 108 -10.07 1.77 -3.53
CA HIS A 108 -10.36 1.31 -4.89
C HIS A 108 -10.56 -0.20 -4.99
N LYS A 109 -10.05 -1.02 -4.07
CA LYS A 109 -10.35 -2.47 -4.03
C LYS A 109 -11.86 -2.75 -3.95
N ASN A 110 -12.62 -1.85 -3.33
CA ASN A 110 -14.09 -1.93 -3.23
C ASN A 110 -14.83 -1.50 -4.52
N LYS A 111 -14.16 -0.79 -5.45
CA LYS A 111 -14.71 -0.33 -6.75
C LYS A 111 -14.17 -1.12 -7.96
N ILE A 112 -13.02 -1.77 -7.81
CA ILE A 112 -12.35 -2.57 -8.86
C ILE A 112 -13.08 -3.89 -9.15
N SER A 113 -13.99 -4.35 -8.27
CA SER A 113 -14.91 -5.45 -8.56
C SER A 113 -15.84 -5.18 -9.75
N GLU A 114 -16.04 -3.91 -10.15
CA GLU A 114 -16.95 -3.57 -11.26
C GLU A 114 -16.28 -2.95 -12.50
N LYS A 115 -15.11 -2.32 -12.41
CA LYS A 115 -14.45 -1.72 -13.59
C LYS A 115 -12.95 -1.99 -13.63
N LYS A 116 -12.57 -2.97 -14.44
CA LYS A 116 -11.18 -3.26 -14.84
C LYS A 116 -10.53 -2.03 -15.51
N LYS A 117 -9.31 -1.71 -15.06
CA LYS A 117 -8.24 -0.89 -15.68
C LYS A 117 -8.18 0.61 -15.32
N LYS A 118 -7.13 0.99 -14.58
CA LYS A 118 -6.13 2.03 -14.95
C LYS A 118 -5.10 2.24 -13.82
N ILE A 119 -3.81 2.00 -14.10
CA ILE A 119 -2.68 2.09 -13.14
C ILE A 119 -1.99 3.47 -13.26
N SER A 120 -1.63 4.08 -12.13
CA SER A 120 -0.91 5.38 -12.01
C SER A 120 0.31 5.23 -11.09
N TYR A 121 1.44 5.91 -11.36
CA TYR A 121 2.71 5.78 -10.62
C TYR A 121 3.37 7.14 -10.39
N CYS A 122 3.66 7.57 -9.17
CA CYS A 122 4.16 8.94 -8.92
C CYS A 122 5.69 9.00 -8.64
N ASN A 123 6.43 9.77 -9.44
CA ASN A 123 7.83 10.16 -9.23
C ASN A 123 7.98 11.70 -9.18
N TYR A 124 8.70 12.24 -8.22
CA TYR A 124 9.16 13.64 -8.31
C TYR A 124 10.35 13.69 -9.27
N LEU A 125 10.25 14.55 -10.29
CA LEU A 125 10.95 14.67 -11.61
C LEU A 125 12.45 14.37 -11.73
N GLN A 126 13.12 14.84 -12.80
CA GLN A 126 14.52 14.60 -13.25
C GLN A 126 15.55 15.74 -13.05
#